data_AF-Q7NFZ3-F1
#
_entry.id   AF-Q7NFZ3-F1
#
_cell.length_a   1.000
_cell.length_b   1.000
_cell.length_c   1.000
_cell.angle_alpha   90.00
_cell.angle_beta   90.00
_cell.angle_gamma   90.00
#
_symmetry.space_group_name_H-M   'P 1'
#
loop_
_entity.id
_entity.type
_entity.pdbx_description
1 polymer ?
#
loop_
_entity_poly.entity_id
_entity_poly.type
_entity_poly.pdbx_seq_one_letter_code
_entity_poly.pdbx_strand_id
1 'polypeptide(L)'
;MIPKPLTEYYVLLTSNLRKASAWEGVVGSEQKELERYLLNNGIVNRRELELAKKVQRAQQGPLPILLWQLSFITLVQLGALLDWSGQLS
;
A
#
# COMPACT_ATOMS: atom_id res chain seq x y z
N MET A 1 27.60 -14.84 20.14
CA MET A 1 26.58 -14.85 19.07
C MET A 1 27.28 -14.50 17.78
N ILE A 2 27.33 -15.43 16.81
CA ILE A 2 27.86 -15.17 15.46
C ILE A 2 26.64 -14.86 14.58
N PRO A 3 26.57 -13.70 13.91
CA PRO A 3 25.44 -13.40 13.03
C PRO A 3 25.43 -14.41 11.87
N LYS A 4 24.25 -14.96 11.59
CA LYS A 4 24.04 -15.91 10.51
C LYS A 4 24.39 -15.25 9.16
N PRO A 5 24.97 -15.99 8.21
CA PRO A 5 25.38 -15.43 6.92
C PRO A 5 24.17 -14.96 6.12
N LEU A 6 24.33 -13.80 5.45
CA LEU A 6 23.32 -13.14 4.60
C LEU A 6 22.68 -14.06 3.54
N THR A 7 23.32 -15.18 3.23
CA THR A 7 22.83 -16.21 2.32
C THR A 7 21.50 -16.84 2.78
N GLU A 8 21.28 -17.02 4.10
CA GLU A 8 19.99 -17.53 4.61
C GLU A 8 18.85 -16.51 4.38
N TYR A 9 19.13 -15.20 4.44
CA TYR A 9 18.13 -14.16 4.15
C TYR A 9 17.73 -14.15 2.67
N TYR A 10 18.68 -14.33 1.75
CA TYR A 10 18.37 -14.38 0.31
C TYR A 10 17.56 -15.62 -0.10
N VAL A 11 17.78 -16.77 0.55
CA VAL A 11 17.00 -17.99 0.29
C VAL A 11 15.57 -17.85 0.79
N LEU A 12 15.34 -17.19 1.93
CA LEU A 12 13.99 -16.89 2.45
C LEU A 12 13.24 -15.85 1.59
N LEU A 13 13.95 -14.83 1.06
CA LEU A 13 13.37 -13.86 0.13
C LEU A 13 12.93 -14.50 -1.20
N THR A 14 13.75 -15.40 -1.76
CA THR A 14 13.49 -16.03 -3.06
C THR A 14 12.51 -17.21 -3.01
N SER A 15 12.41 -17.92 -1.88
CA SER A 15 11.37 -18.94 -1.69
C SER A 15 9.97 -18.33 -1.47
N ASN A 16 9.88 -17.13 -0.89
CA ASN A 16 8.63 -16.36 -0.81
C ASN A 16 8.18 -15.77 -2.15
N LEU A 17 9.09 -15.58 -3.11
CA LEU A 17 8.75 -15.09 -4.45
C LEU A 17 7.92 -16.08 -5.28
N ARG A 18 7.93 -17.39 -4.96
CA ARG A 18 7.03 -18.36 -5.60
C ARG A 18 5.60 -18.30 -5.04
N LYS A 19 5.43 -17.79 -3.82
CA LYS A 19 4.11 -17.42 -3.26
C LYS A 19 3.62 -16.07 -3.76
N ALA A 20 4.49 -15.17 -4.23
CA ALA A 20 4.09 -13.83 -4.71
C ALA A 20 3.07 -13.86 -5.87
N SER A 21 2.99 -14.94 -6.65
CA SER A 21 1.94 -15.15 -7.67
C SER A 21 0.53 -15.25 -7.09
N ALA A 22 0.37 -15.61 -5.81
CA ALA A 22 -0.92 -15.60 -5.12
C ALA A 22 -1.27 -14.23 -4.52
N TRP A 23 -0.35 -13.26 -4.54
CA TRP A 23 -0.51 -11.94 -3.90
C TRP A 23 -0.92 -10.86 -4.92
N GLU A 24 -0.71 -11.10 -6.22
CA GLU A 24 -1.22 -10.22 -7.28
C GLU A 24 -2.76 -10.16 -7.35
N GLY A 25 -3.45 -11.20 -6.86
CA GLY A 25 -4.92 -11.25 -6.79
C GLY A 25 -5.53 -10.55 -5.57
N VAL A 26 -4.82 -10.52 -4.44
CA VAL A 26 -5.32 -10.01 -3.14
C VAL A 26 -5.14 -8.49 -3.03
N VAL A 27 -4.04 -7.97 -3.59
CA VAL A 27 -3.76 -6.50 -3.60
C VAL A 27 -4.80 -5.71 -4.41
N GLY A 28 -5.50 -6.36 -5.36
CA GLY A 28 -6.52 -5.70 -6.18
C GLY A 28 -7.84 -5.42 -5.46
N SER A 29 -8.28 -6.28 -4.54
CA SER A 29 -9.56 -6.12 -3.82
C SER A 29 -9.44 -5.11 -2.67
N GLU A 30 -8.36 -5.20 -1.90
CA GLU A 30 -8.08 -4.28 -0.78
C GLU A 30 -7.88 -2.84 -1.28
N GLN A 31 -7.14 -2.68 -2.38
CA GLN A 31 -6.95 -1.39 -3.02
C GLN A 31 -8.28 -0.79 -3.52
N LYS A 32 -9.18 -1.60 -4.10
CA LYS A 32 -10.51 -1.12 -4.53
C LYS A 32 -11.39 -0.74 -3.34
N GLU A 33 -11.28 -1.43 -2.22
CA GLU A 33 -11.99 -1.08 -0.98
C GLU A 33 -11.49 0.23 -0.40
N LEU A 34 -10.17 0.42 -0.37
CA LEU A 34 -9.55 1.68 0.04
C LEU A 34 -10.02 2.84 -0.85
N GLU A 35 -9.99 2.67 -2.17
CA GLU A 35 -10.45 3.68 -3.12
C GLU A 35 -11.92 4.07 -2.89
N ARG A 36 -12.80 3.07 -2.65
CA ARG A 36 -14.20 3.32 -2.31
C ARG A 36 -14.34 4.04 -0.98
N TYR A 37 -13.61 3.61 0.06
CA TYR A 37 -13.63 4.21 1.38
C TYR A 37 -13.21 5.69 1.31
N LEU A 38 -12.12 5.99 0.61
CA LEU A 38 -11.60 7.34 0.43
C LEU A 38 -12.62 8.28 -0.23
N LEU A 39 -13.30 7.81 -1.29
CA LEU A 39 -14.30 8.61 -2.00
C LEU A 39 -15.61 8.75 -1.22
N ASN A 40 -16.11 7.66 -0.63
CA ASN A 40 -17.40 7.65 0.08
C ASN A 40 -17.36 8.51 1.35
N ASN A 41 -16.20 8.60 2.00
CA ASN A 41 -16.01 9.44 3.19
C ASN A 41 -15.52 10.85 2.86
N GLY A 42 -15.36 11.21 1.58
CA GLY A 42 -14.88 12.53 1.16
C GLY A 42 -13.47 12.87 1.65
N ILE A 43 -12.65 11.85 1.96
CA ILE A 43 -11.27 12.04 2.40
C ILE A 43 -10.44 12.62 1.26
N VAL A 44 -10.76 12.22 0.02
CA VAL A 44 -10.23 12.79 -1.22
C VAL A 44 -11.34 12.86 -2.25
N ASN A 45 -11.18 13.73 -3.25
CA ASN A 45 -12.04 13.72 -4.44
C ASN A 45 -11.49 12.81 -5.55
N ARG A 46 -12.31 12.61 -6.60
CA ARG A 46 -11.95 11.74 -7.73
C ARG A 46 -10.68 12.19 -8.47
N ARG A 47 -10.42 13.50 -8.58
CA ARG A 47 -9.25 14.01 -9.31
C ARG A 47 -7.96 13.75 -8.52
N GLU A 48 -7.99 13.99 -7.22
CA GLU A 48 -6.89 13.71 -6.29
C GLU A 48 -6.53 12.22 -6.29
N LEU A 49 -7.55 11.35 -6.22
CA LEU A 49 -7.35 9.91 -6.24
C LEU A 49 -6.70 9.44 -7.56
N GLU A 50 -7.17 9.92 -8.71
CA GLU A 50 -6.60 9.54 -10.00
C GLU A 50 -5.17 10.05 -10.18
N LEU A 51 -4.85 11.24 -9.66
CA LEU A 51 -3.48 11.75 -9.68
C LEU A 51 -2.55 10.91 -8.80
N ALA A 52 -2.98 10.56 -7.59
CA ALA A 52 -2.21 9.68 -6.71
C ALA A 52 -1.97 8.30 -7.32
N LYS A 53 -2.98 7.71 -7.99
CA LYS A 53 -2.83 6.44 -8.72
C LYS A 53 -1.89 6.55 -9.91
N LYS A 54 -1.87 7.69 -10.61
CA LYS A 54 -0.89 7.94 -11.67
C LYS A 54 0.54 7.93 -11.13
N VAL A 55 0.76 8.57 -9.99
CA VAL A 55 2.06 8.56 -9.29
C VAL A 55 2.41 7.16 -8.80
N GLN A 56 1.43 6.43 -8.27
CA GLN A 56 1.58 5.05 -7.80
C GLN A 56 2.13 4.12 -8.87
N ARG A 57 1.59 4.19 -10.09
CA ARG A 57 2.07 3.40 -11.24
C ARG A 57 3.51 3.74 -11.63
N ALA A 58 3.96 4.97 -11.39
CA ALA A 58 5.29 5.43 -11.74
C ALA A 58 6.35 5.09 -10.68
N GLN A 59 6.00 5.14 -9.39
CA GLN A 59 6.95 5.03 -8.27
C GLN A 59 6.79 3.77 -7.41
N GLN A 60 5.75 2.97 -7.64
CA GLN A 60 5.44 1.74 -6.88
C GLN A 60 5.39 1.97 -5.36
N GLY A 61 4.48 2.84 -4.89
CA GLY A 61 4.28 3.13 -3.47
C GLY A 61 2.87 2.79 -2.95
N PRO A 62 2.66 2.66 -1.63
CA PRO A 62 1.33 2.51 -1.05
C PRO A 62 0.49 3.77 -1.29
N LEU A 63 -0.76 3.61 -1.72
CA LEU A 63 -1.64 4.74 -2.03
C LEU A 63 -1.77 5.76 -0.86
N PRO A 64 -1.94 5.35 0.42
CA PRO A 64 -2.04 6.30 1.53
C PRO A 64 -0.81 7.22 1.65
N ILE A 65 0.39 6.68 1.46
CA ILE A 65 1.64 7.46 1.54
C ILE A 65 1.70 8.49 0.43
N LEU A 66 1.30 8.12 -0.79
CA LEU A 66 1.29 9.02 -1.94
C LEU A 66 0.27 10.14 -1.77
N LEU A 67 -0.90 9.85 -1.21
CA LEU A 67 -1.91 10.87 -0.88
C LEU A 67 -1.37 11.91 0.11
N TRP A 68 -0.61 11.47 1.12
CA TRP A 68 0.02 12.37 2.08
C TRP A 68 1.14 13.20 1.44
N GLN A 69 2.03 12.58 0.65
CA GLN A 69 3.10 13.29 -0.05
C GLN A 69 2.57 14.37 -1.01
N LEU A 70 1.43 14.11 -1.66
CA LEU A 70 0.74 15.06 -2.53
C LEU A 70 -0.09 16.09 -1.76
N SER A 71 -0.08 16.06 -0.42
CA SER A 71 -0.84 16.95 0.45
C SER A 71 -2.37 16.87 0.27
N PHE A 72 -2.89 15.75 -0.23
CA PHE A 72 -4.34 15.51 -0.34
C PHE A 72 -4.95 15.05 0.98
N ILE A 73 -4.12 14.49 1.86
CA ILE A 73 -4.51 14.13 3.22
C ILE A 73 -3.50 14.66 4.22
N THR A 74 -3.96 14.88 5.45
CA THR A 74 -3.12 15.25 6.59
C THR A 74 -2.42 14.03 7.18
N LEU A 75 -1.41 14.26 8.03
CA LEU A 75 -0.75 13.19 8.78
C LEU A 75 -1.72 12.43 9.71
N VAL A 76 -2.71 13.12 10.27
CA VAL A 76 -3.75 12.50 11.13
C VAL A 76 -4.62 11.56 10.31
N GLN A 77 -5.06 11.98 9.12
CA GLN A 77 -5.82 11.14 8.20
C GLN A 77 -4.98 9.96 7.69
N LEU A 78 -3.67 10.15 7.48
CA LEU A 78 -2.77 9.06 7.13
C LEU A 78 -2.75 7.98 8.21
N GLY A 79 -2.60 8.37 9.49
CA GLY A 79 -2.64 7.43 10.62
C GLY A 79 -3.92 6.59 10.61
N ALA A 80 -5.07 7.25 10.50
CA ALA A 80 -6.37 6.57 10.45
C ALA A 80 -6.50 5.59 9.26
N LEU A 81 -5.92 5.93 8.10
CA LEU A 81 -5.92 5.04 6.92
C LEU A 81 -5.01 3.82 7.11
N LEU A 82 -3.86 3.99 7.78
CA LEU A 82 -2.98 2.88 8.10
C LEU A 82 -3.64 1.92 9.09
N ASP A 83 -4.30 2.45 10.12
CA ASP A 83 -5.07 1.66 11.10
C ASP A 83 -6.22 0.90 10.41
N TRP A 84 -6.94 1.55 9.50
CA TRP A 84 -8.01 0.91 8.72
C TRP A 84 -7.46 -0.19 7.81
N SER A 85 -6.33 0.04 7.13
CA SER A 85 -5.73 -0.95 6.24
C SER A 85 -5.21 -2.19 6.99
N GLY A 86 -4.76 -2.02 8.23
CA GLY A 86 -4.35 -3.14 9.09
C GLY A 86 -5.52 -4.02 9.56
N GLN A 87 -6.76 -3.55 9.45
CA GLN A 87 -7.97 -4.32 9.82
C GLN A 87 -8.47 -5.24 8.69
N LEU A 88 -7.99 -5.06 7.46
CA LEU A 88 -8.37 -5.88 6.30
C LEU A 88 -7.49 -7.12 6.12
N SER A 89 -6.43 -7.26 6.93
CA SER A 89 -5.39 -8.28 6.80
C SER A 89 -5.60 -9.53 7.65
#